data_AF-A0A7V6QKM4-F1
#
_entry.id   AF-A0A7V6QKM4-F1
#
_cell.length_a   1.000
_cell.length_b   1.000
_cell.length_c   1.000
_cell.angle_alpha   90.00
_cell.angle_beta   90.00
_cell.angle_gamma   90.00
#
_symmetry.space_group_name_H-M   'P 1'
#
loop_
_entity.id
_entity.type
_entity.pdbx_description
1 polymer ?
#
loop_
_entity_poly.entity_id
_entity_poly.type
_entity_poly.pdbx_seq_one_letter_code
_entity_poly.pdbx_strand_id
1 'polypeptide(L)'
;MNKPIFVLLTFMSAMFFQFNGHGNSQVIDLTENATEELQDIFEVMNKHEIKVEGWSVYAREDYTFFTNKEKYDAKINNLKKQNPNFAWVQTKENGMYKTVGTAEINFQKTESTSIELAAKADTNNVATSSTKNDNQQNESQSQKSNESATTKNANSTLKEQIIYVAYPHKDQLKTYLIYVVEGENWEPELMNDYAPSIQSKIGTMFDKSLQIFSCAKGQTDGKIDGVLYNQALTILKDFSADPIESLQEEAFVSVSAYTENWKNSIPEKNKEMNIQIALRESRLGASTTVVIGTPIITSEY
;
A
#
# COMPACT_ATOMS: atom_id res chain seq x y z
N MET A 1 11.59 -30.46 -6.11
CA MET A 1 10.70 -29.60 -5.30
C MET A 1 11.22 -28.18 -5.47
N ASN A 2 10.72 -27.50 -6.50
CA ASN A 2 11.26 -26.21 -6.93
C ASN A 2 10.76 -25.13 -5.99
N LYS A 3 11.69 -24.47 -5.28
CA LYS A 3 11.39 -23.23 -4.57
C LYS A 3 11.09 -22.15 -5.61
N PRO A 4 10.07 -21.29 -5.44
CA PRO A 4 9.94 -20.12 -6.29
C PRO A 4 11.14 -19.22 -6.01
N ILE A 5 12.03 -19.11 -7.00
CA ILE A 5 13.04 -18.06 -7.03
C ILE A 5 12.25 -16.79 -7.31
N PHE A 6 12.00 -16.00 -6.26
CA PHE A 6 11.52 -14.63 -6.36
C PHE A 6 12.62 -13.82 -7.05
N VAL A 7 12.53 -13.71 -8.37
CA VAL A 7 13.45 -12.93 -9.19
C VAL A 7 12.97 -11.49 -9.18
N LEU A 8 13.41 -10.75 -8.16
CA LEU A 8 13.34 -9.29 -8.13
C LEU A 8 13.79 -8.78 -9.49
N LEU A 9 12.87 -8.15 -10.22
CA LEU A 9 13.11 -7.62 -11.55
C LEU A 9 14.31 -6.67 -11.47
N THR A 10 15.42 -7.15 -12.03
CA THR A 10 16.75 -6.54 -12.04
C THR A 10 16.85 -5.37 -13.03
N PHE A 11 15.73 -4.69 -13.29
CA PHE A 11 15.63 -3.59 -14.26
C PHE A 11 15.61 -2.18 -13.65
N MET A 12 15.79 -2.00 -12.35
CA MET A 12 16.19 -0.69 -11.79
C MET A 12 17.72 -0.51 -11.81
N SER A 13 18.38 -0.94 -12.89
CA SER A 13 19.81 -0.71 -13.09
C SER A 13 20.05 0.62 -13.78
N ALA A 14 20.52 1.59 -12.99
CA ALA A 14 21.31 2.75 -13.41
C ALA A 14 20.56 3.99 -13.93
N MET A 15 19.57 4.50 -13.20
CA MET A 15 19.39 5.95 -13.15
C MET A 15 20.16 6.51 -11.96
N PHE A 16 21.17 7.31 -12.24
CA PHE A 16 21.89 8.11 -11.25
C PHE A 16 21.11 9.42 -11.06
N PHE A 17 20.32 9.52 -10.01
CA PHE A 17 19.77 10.81 -9.62
C PHE A 17 20.74 11.53 -8.69
N GLN A 18 21.30 12.64 -9.16
CA GLN A 18 22.11 13.52 -8.33
C GLN A 18 21.20 14.50 -7.59
N PHE A 19 20.52 14.06 -6.53
CA PHE A 19 19.87 14.98 -5.60
C PHE A 19 20.80 15.27 -4.42
N ASN A 20 21.12 16.55 -4.22
CA ASN A 20 21.96 17.03 -3.12
C ASN A 20 21.11 17.26 -1.86
N GLY A 21 21.46 16.58 -0.76
CA GLY A 21 21.19 16.97 0.64
C GLY A 21 19.73 16.95 1.12
N HIS A 22 19.44 16.08 2.10
CA HIS A 22 18.12 15.94 2.73
C HIS A 22 17.94 16.93 3.88
N GLY A 23 16.79 17.61 3.88
CA GLY A 23 16.19 18.19 5.09
C GLY A 23 14.91 17.44 5.45
N ASN A 24 14.50 17.49 6.72
CA ASN A 24 13.25 16.88 7.20
C ASN A 24 12.02 17.25 6.33
N SER A 25 12.01 18.46 5.75
CA SER A 25 10.94 18.93 4.85
C SER A 25 10.79 18.08 3.60
N GLN A 26 11.88 17.64 2.96
CA GLN A 26 11.77 16.82 1.74
C GLN A 26 11.22 15.42 2.05
N VAL A 27 11.56 14.86 3.22
CA VAL A 27 11.02 13.57 3.63
C VAL A 27 9.51 13.69 3.89
N ILE A 28 9.07 14.76 4.56
CA ILE A 28 7.65 15.09 4.77
C ILE A 28 6.94 15.13 3.42
N ASP A 29 7.40 16.00 2.51
CA ASP A 29 6.75 16.23 1.22
C ASP A 29 6.62 14.92 0.41
N LEU A 30 7.67 14.10 0.39
CA LEU A 30 7.65 12.83 -0.33
C LEU A 30 6.67 11.81 0.29
N THR A 31 6.61 11.72 1.62
CA THR A 31 5.70 10.79 2.30
C THR A 31 4.24 11.23 2.23
N GLU A 32 3.98 12.53 2.28
CA GLU A 32 2.64 13.10 2.09
C GLU A 32 2.16 12.83 0.66
N ASN A 33 2.96 13.20 -0.35
CA ASN A 33 2.63 12.90 -1.75
C ASN A 33 2.38 11.40 -1.98
N ALA A 34 3.24 10.52 -1.44
CA ALA A 34 3.07 9.07 -1.60
C ALA A 34 1.79 8.52 -0.97
N THR A 35 1.28 9.17 0.08
CA THR A 35 0.02 8.81 0.75
C THR A 35 -1.18 9.31 -0.05
N GLU A 36 -1.12 10.55 -0.54
CA GLU A 36 -2.15 11.15 -1.42
C GLU A 36 -2.28 10.36 -2.74
N GLU A 37 -1.16 10.11 -3.42
CA GLU A 37 -1.14 9.34 -4.68
C GLU A 37 -1.70 7.92 -4.48
N LEU A 38 -1.39 7.30 -3.33
CA LEU A 38 -1.90 5.99 -3.01
C LEU A 38 -3.41 6.03 -2.70
N GLN A 39 -3.91 7.08 -2.04
CA GLN A 39 -5.35 7.31 -1.87
C GLN A 39 -6.07 7.47 -3.21
N ASP A 40 -5.54 8.30 -4.12
CA ASP A 40 -6.08 8.46 -5.47
C ASP A 40 -6.17 7.10 -6.20
N ILE A 41 -5.13 6.29 -6.08
CA ILE A 41 -5.09 4.94 -6.67
C ILE A 41 -6.27 4.10 -6.16
N PHE A 42 -6.54 4.11 -4.85
CA PHE A 42 -7.65 3.34 -4.30
C PHE A 42 -9.02 3.87 -4.70
N GLU A 43 -9.20 5.18 -4.75
CA GLU A 43 -10.45 5.77 -5.20
C GLU A 43 -10.77 5.35 -6.63
N VAL A 44 -9.78 5.38 -7.52
CA VAL A 44 -9.93 4.89 -8.90
C VAL A 44 -10.15 3.37 -8.94
N MET A 45 -9.39 2.57 -8.18
CA MET A 45 -9.59 1.12 -8.15
C MET A 45 -11.02 0.75 -7.70
N ASN A 46 -11.52 1.40 -6.64
CA ASN A 46 -12.89 1.21 -6.16
C ASN A 46 -13.93 1.62 -7.22
N LYS A 47 -13.70 2.73 -7.93
CA LYS A 47 -14.58 3.19 -9.02
C LYS A 47 -14.69 2.17 -10.16
N HIS A 48 -13.63 1.42 -10.43
CA HIS A 48 -13.59 0.36 -11.45
C HIS A 48 -13.95 -1.03 -10.91
N GLU A 49 -14.55 -1.11 -9.72
CA GLU A 49 -14.92 -2.38 -9.07
C GLU A 49 -13.71 -3.34 -8.91
N ILE A 50 -12.51 -2.78 -8.78
CA ILE A 50 -11.29 -3.53 -8.51
C ILE A 50 -11.16 -3.65 -7.00
N LYS A 51 -11.35 -4.87 -6.49
CA LYS A 51 -11.15 -5.17 -5.08
C LYS A 51 -9.67 -5.14 -4.77
N VAL A 52 -9.26 -4.17 -3.97
CA VAL A 52 -7.89 -4.04 -3.46
C VAL A 52 -7.57 -5.22 -2.54
N GLU A 53 -6.48 -5.92 -2.82
CA GLU A 53 -5.99 -7.05 -2.03
C GLU A 53 -4.78 -6.68 -1.20
N GLY A 54 -3.96 -5.74 -1.69
CA GLY A 54 -2.80 -5.28 -0.95
C GLY A 54 -2.18 -4.02 -1.52
N TRP A 55 -1.30 -3.43 -0.74
CA TRP A 55 -0.62 -2.19 -1.07
C TRP A 55 0.75 -2.13 -0.42
N SER A 56 1.60 -1.26 -0.96
CA SER A 56 2.93 -1.02 -0.41
C SER A 56 3.39 0.41 -0.62
N VAL A 57 4.08 0.96 0.38
CA VAL A 57 4.96 2.13 0.25
C VAL A 57 6.40 1.64 0.33
N TYR A 58 7.19 1.98 -0.68
CA TYR A 58 8.54 1.52 -0.88
C TYR A 58 9.48 2.73 -0.98
N ALA A 59 10.36 2.88 0.00
CA ALA A 59 11.38 3.92 0.04
C ALA A 59 12.75 3.31 -0.29
N ARG A 60 13.48 3.93 -1.21
CA ARG A 60 14.81 3.48 -1.63
C ARG A 60 15.83 4.61 -1.63
N GLU A 61 16.98 4.32 -1.06
CA GLU A 61 18.17 5.16 -1.13
C GLU A 61 18.99 4.76 -2.36
N ASP A 62 19.45 5.76 -3.12
CA ASP A 62 20.39 5.52 -4.20
C ASP A 62 21.74 5.00 -3.67
N TYR A 63 22.53 4.46 -4.58
CA TYR A 63 23.68 3.69 -4.22
C TYR A 63 24.73 4.47 -3.42
N THR A 64 25.31 3.81 -2.42
CA THR A 64 26.50 4.30 -1.73
C THR A 64 27.66 3.35 -1.95
N PHE A 65 28.84 3.90 -2.17
CA PHE A 65 30.07 3.13 -2.33
C PHE A 65 30.81 3.13 -1.00
N PHE A 66 31.09 1.93 -0.49
CA PHE A 66 32.02 1.76 0.61
C PHE A 66 33.30 1.11 0.12
N THR A 67 34.41 1.62 0.66
CA THR A 67 35.74 1.09 0.41
C THR A 67 36.01 -0.21 1.19
N ASN A 68 35.25 -0.50 2.26
CA ASN A 68 35.45 -1.69 3.08
C ASN A 68 34.16 -2.19 3.77
N LYS A 69 34.19 -3.43 4.27
CA LYS A 69 33.09 -4.12 4.98
C LYS A 69 32.72 -3.45 6.31
N GLU A 70 33.66 -2.78 6.97
CA GLU A 70 33.44 -2.16 8.28
C GLU A 70 32.34 -1.10 8.24
N LYS A 71 32.30 -0.27 7.19
CA LYS A 71 31.23 0.73 7.01
C LYS A 71 29.86 0.09 6.82
N TYR A 72 29.81 -1.04 6.09
CA TYR A 72 28.59 -1.82 5.93
C TYR A 72 28.09 -2.38 7.27
N ASP A 73 28.98 -2.98 8.07
CA ASP A 73 28.63 -3.51 9.39
C ASP A 73 28.19 -2.39 10.36
N ALA A 74 28.85 -1.22 10.30
CA ALA A 74 28.47 -0.05 11.10
C ALA A 74 27.06 0.47 10.77
N LYS A 75 26.69 0.54 9.47
CA LYS A 75 25.32 0.92 9.06
C LYS A 75 24.30 -0.08 9.59
N ILE A 76 24.57 -1.39 9.51
CA ILE A 76 23.69 -2.43 10.07
C ILE A 76 23.50 -2.25 11.57
N ASN A 77 24.59 -2.02 12.31
CA ASN A 77 24.51 -1.84 13.76
C ASN A 77 23.65 -0.61 14.13
N ASN A 78 23.74 0.46 13.34
CA ASN A 78 22.87 1.62 13.51
C ASN A 78 21.39 1.27 13.23
N LEU A 79 21.10 0.64 12.09
CA LEU A 79 19.74 0.22 11.73
C LEU A 79 19.10 -0.67 12.80
N LYS A 80 19.86 -1.64 13.34
CA LYS A 80 19.41 -2.51 14.44
C LYS A 80 19.13 -1.74 15.73
N LYS A 81 19.95 -0.74 16.05
CA LYS A 81 19.79 0.10 17.24
C LYS A 81 18.56 1.01 17.13
N GLN A 82 18.31 1.55 15.94
CA GLN A 82 17.15 2.40 15.65
C GLN A 82 15.83 1.60 15.59
N ASN A 83 15.89 0.31 15.24
CA ASN A 83 14.72 -0.54 15.04
C ASN A 83 14.83 -1.85 15.88
N PRO A 84 14.76 -1.74 17.22
CA PRO A 84 14.96 -2.88 18.12
C PRO A 84 13.83 -3.92 18.06
N ASN A 85 12.66 -3.56 17.53
CA ASN A 85 11.50 -4.45 17.38
C ASN A 85 11.56 -5.33 16.12
N PHE A 86 12.58 -5.16 15.27
CA PHE A 86 12.72 -5.92 14.02
C PHE A 86 13.45 -7.25 14.27
N ALA A 87 12.98 -8.31 13.63
CA ALA A 87 13.70 -9.57 13.53
C ALA A 87 14.68 -9.49 12.35
N TRP A 88 15.97 -9.68 12.61
CA TRP A 88 17.03 -9.47 11.63
C TRP A 88 17.63 -10.79 11.12
N VAL A 89 17.70 -10.94 9.80
CA VAL A 89 18.36 -12.05 9.11
C VAL A 89 19.43 -11.50 8.19
N GLN A 90 20.62 -12.12 8.19
CA GLN A 90 21.69 -11.78 7.27
C GLN A 90 22.06 -13.01 6.44
N THR A 91 22.15 -12.83 5.12
CA THR A 91 22.60 -13.84 4.17
C THR A 91 23.80 -13.33 3.38
N LYS A 92 24.62 -14.28 2.90
CA LYS A 92 25.73 -14.02 2.00
C LYS A 92 25.70 -15.03 0.87
N GLU A 93 25.62 -14.55 -0.36
CA GLU A 93 25.63 -15.38 -1.56
C GLU A 93 26.42 -14.68 -2.67
N ASN A 94 27.34 -15.39 -3.34
CA ASN A 94 28.14 -14.86 -4.45
C ASN A 94 28.84 -13.51 -4.16
N GLY A 95 29.30 -13.30 -2.93
CA GLY A 95 29.95 -12.06 -2.50
C GLY A 95 28.99 -10.91 -2.18
N MET A 96 27.69 -11.06 -2.43
CA MET A 96 26.63 -10.15 -2.00
C MET A 96 26.26 -10.44 -0.54
N TYR A 97 26.19 -9.39 0.25
CA TYR A 97 25.64 -9.39 1.60
C TYR A 97 24.23 -8.79 1.54
N LYS A 98 23.26 -9.46 2.15
CA LYS A 98 21.90 -8.96 2.31
C LYS A 98 21.48 -9.10 3.77
N THR A 99 21.07 -8.00 4.37
CA THR A 99 20.53 -7.96 5.73
C THR A 99 19.09 -7.49 5.64
N VAL A 100 18.16 -8.27 6.17
CA VAL A 100 16.72 -7.98 6.19
C VAL A 100 16.25 -7.92 7.63
N GLY A 101 15.71 -6.79 8.05
CA GLY A 101 14.88 -6.68 9.25
C GLY A 101 13.42 -6.79 8.84
N THR A 102 12.62 -7.56 9.59
CA THR A 102 11.17 -7.64 9.41
C THR A 102 10.45 -7.34 10.72
N ALA A 103 9.36 -6.59 10.68
CA ALA A 103 8.43 -6.39 11.78
C ALA A 103 6.98 -6.51 11.28
N GLU A 104 6.07 -6.89 12.19
CA GLU A 104 4.64 -6.90 11.94
C GLU A 104 3.96 -6.04 13.00
N ILE A 105 2.99 -5.23 12.57
CA ILE A 105 2.18 -4.38 13.44
C ILE A 105 0.73 -4.80 13.26
N ASN A 106 0.09 -5.18 14.36
CA ASN A 106 -1.31 -5.58 14.38
C ASN A 106 -2.17 -4.45 14.97
N PHE A 107 -3.22 -4.09 14.25
CA PHE A 107 -4.21 -3.10 14.65
C PHE A 107 -5.50 -3.84 15.03
N GLN A 108 -6.07 -3.48 16.18
CA GLN A 108 -7.33 -4.02 16.67
C GLN A 108 -8.42 -2.96 16.50
N LYS A 109 -9.40 -3.20 15.64
CA LYS A 109 -10.52 -2.27 15.48
C LYS A 109 -11.56 -2.48 16.57
N THR A 110 -11.98 -1.39 17.22
CA THR A 110 -13.18 -1.38 18.07
C THR A 110 -14.28 -0.62 17.32
N GLU A 111 -15.15 -1.34 16.60
CA GLU A 111 -16.30 -0.69 15.95
C GLU A 111 -17.38 -0.39 17.00
N SER A 112 -17.62 0.89 17.29
CA SER A 112 -18.80 1.33 18.03
C SER A 112 -19.90 1.67 17.04
N THR A 113 -20.83 0.74 16.81
CA THR A 113 -22.02 1.04 16.01
C THR A 113 -22.93 1.96 16.80
N SER A 114 -23.12 3.19 16.33
CA SER A 114 -24.13 4.10 16.88
C SER A 114 -25.50 3.65 16.37
N ILE A 115 -26.36 3.12 17.25
CA ILE A 115 -27.75 2.87 16.89
C ILE A 115 -28.47 4.22 16.87
N GLU A 116 -28.86 4.67 15.68
CA GLU A 116 -29.77 5.81 15.53
C GLU A 116 -31.17 5.39 15.99
N LEU A 117 -31.59 5.86 17.17
CA LEU A 117 -32.94 5.67 17.69
C LEU A 117 -33.93 6.48 16.84
N ALA A 118 -34.60 5.82 15.90
CA ALA A 118 -35.76 6.39 15.23
C ALA A 118 -36.91 6.56 16.25
N ALA A 119 -37.06 7.75 16.81
CA ALA A 119 -38.23 8.11 17.62
C ALA A 119 -39.47 8.16 16.72
N LYS A 120 -40.37 7.17 16.85
CA LYS A 120 -41.71 7.24 16.27
C LYS A 120 -42.55 8.23 17.09
N ALA A 121 -42.90 9.36 16.49
CA ALA A 121 -43.92 10.25 17.01
C ALA A 121 -45.30 9.67 16.66
N ASP A 122 -46.00 9.12 17.65
CA ASP A 122 -47.43 8.80 17.54
C ASP A 122 -48.24 10.10 17.62
N THR A 123 -48.82 10.49 16.49
CA THR A 123 -49.99 11.38 16.46
C THR A 123 -51.15 10.59 15.89
N ASN A 124 -52.15 10.28 16.72
CA ASN A 124 -53.54 10.65 16.48
C ASN A 124 -54.46 10.13 17.59
N ASN A 125 -55.26 11.06 18.08
CA ASN A 125 -56.28 10.92 19.09
C ASN A 125 -57.64 10.92 18.38
N VAL A 126 -58.46 9.88 18.49
CA VAL A 126 -59.92 9.95 18.25
C VAL A 126 -60.66 9.04 19.23
N ALA A 127 -61.65 9.64 19.87
CA ALA A 127 -62.47 9.15 20.97
C ALA A 127 -63.42 7.98 20.63
N THR A 128 -63.84 7.20 21.63
CA THR A 128 -65.19 7.27 22.25
C THR A 128 -65.51 6.11 23.22
N SER A 129 -66.04 6.51 24.39
CA SER A 129 -67.08 5.90 25.23
C SER A 129 -67.03 4.46 25.78
N SER A 130 -67.07 4.40 27.12
CA SER A 130 -68.05 3.70 27.99
C SER A 130 -67.66 2.45 28.79
N THR A 131 -67.93 2.56 30.10
CA THR A 131 -68.39 1.57 31.10
C THR A 131 -67.44 0.52 31.73
N LYS A 132 -67.19 0.76 33.04
CA LYS A 132 -67.25 -0.10 34.25
C LYS A 132 -66.70 -1.55 34.28
N ASN A 133 -65.94 -1.74 35.37
CA ASN A 133 -65.84 -2.86 36.32
C ASN A 133 -64.94 -4.09 36.04
N ASP A 134 -64.05 -4.27 37.03
CA ASP A 134 -63.59 -5.48 37.72
C ASP A 134 -62.77 -6.57 37.02
N ASN A 135 -61.74 -6.96 37.79
CA ASN A 135 -61.12 -8.28 37.95
C ASN A 135 -59.86 -8.68 37.16
N GLN A 136 -58.85 -8.96 38.01
CA GLN A 136 -57.98 -10.13 38.03
C GLN A 136 -56.81 -10.25 37.04
N GLN A 137 -55.62 -10.27 37.64
CA GLN A 137 -54.54 -11.25 37.45
C GLN A 137 -54.48 -11.97 36.09
N ASN A 138 -53.41 -11.74 35.33
CA ASN A 138 -52.30 -12.68 35.33
C ASN A 138 -51.09 -12.19 34.51
N GLU A 139 -49.93 -12.48 35.10
CA GLU A 139 -48.64 -12.84 34.50
C GLU A 139 -48.43 -12.55 33.01
N SER A 140 -47.47 -11.68 32.72
CA SER A 140 -46.69 -11.77 31.48
C SER A 140 -45.24 -11.42 31.78
N GLN A 141 -44.40 -12.41 31.50
CA GLN A 141 -42.96 -12.44 31.72
C GLN A 141 -42.27 -11.27 31.02
N SER A 142 -41.42 -10.55 31.74
CA SER A 142 -40.44 -9.65 31.16
C SER A 142 -39.34 -10.49 30.48
N GLN A 143 -39.51 -10.78 29.19
CA GLN A 143 -38.37 -11.18 28.36
C GLN A 143 -37.51 -9.95 28.08
N LYS A 144 -36.45 -9.82 28.87
CA LYS A 144 -35.32 -8.93 28.60
C LYS A 144 -34.61 -9.49 27.36
N SER A 145 -34.85 -8.92 26.18
CA SER A 145 -34.07 -9.24 24.98
C SER A 145 -32.67 -8.65 25.17
N ASN A 146 -31.71 -9.52 25.52
CA ASN A 146 -30.30 -9.19 25.39
C ASN A 146 -29.98 -9.16 23.91
N GLU A 147 -29.95 -7.97 23.34
CA GLU A 147 -29.37 -7.74 22.02
C GLU A 147 -27.86 -7.94 22.17
N SER A 148 -27.36 -9.09 21.73
CA SER A 148 -25.92 -9.34 21.64
C SER A 148 -25.39 -8.57 20.43
N ALA A 149 -24.78 -7.41 20.69
CA ALA A 149 -23.91 -6.76 19.73
C ALA A 149 -22.82 -7.75 19.32
N THR A 150 -22.82 -8.18 18.07
CA THR A 150 -21.72 -8.97 17.49
C THR A 150 -20.69 -7.98 16.98
N THR A 151 -19.73 -7.63 17.83
CA THR A 151 -18.53 -6.89 17.41
C THR A 151 -17.75 -7.72 16.40
N LYS A 152 -17.72 -7.29 15.13
CA LYS A 152 -16.74 -7.81 14.17
C LYS A 152 -15.41 -7.12 14.44
N ASN A 153 -14.52 -7.81 15.13
CA ASN A 153 -13.13 -7.37 15.23
C ASN A 153 -12.48 -7.57 13.86
N ALA A 154 -12.32 -6.50 13.09
CA ALA A 154 -11.41 -6.50 11.95
C ALA A 154 -9.99 -6.29 12.49
N ASN A 155 -9.11 -7.26 12.21
CA ASN A 155 -7.70 -7.16 12.51
C ASN A 155 -6.97 -6.78 11.22
N SER A 156 -6.24 -5.66 11.24
CA SER A 156 -5.38 -5.24 10.13
C SER A 156 -3.93 -5.46 10.53
N THR A 157 -3.12 -6.03 9.64
CA THR A 157 -1.69 -6.28 9.89
C THR A 157 -0.86 -5.53 8.85
N LEU A 158 0.06 -4.70 9.32
CA LEU A 158 1.10 -4.10 8.50
C LEU A 158 2.38 -4.89 8.64
N LYS A 159 3.07 -5.13 7.53
CA LYS A 159 4.40 -5.71 7.50
C LYS A 159 5.41 -4.66 7.08
N GLU A 160 6.46 -4.54 7.86
CA GLU A 160 7.59 -3.66 7.58
C GLU A 160 8.83 -4.46 7.26
N GLN A 161 9.61 -3.98 6.30
CA GLN A 161 10.92 -4.53 5.98
C GLN A 161 11.97 -3.45 5.81
N ILE A 162 13.15 -3.66 6.42
CA ILE A 162 14.36 -2.89 6.16
C ILE A 162 15.35 -3.81 5.48
N ILE A 163 15.70 -3.51 4.23
CA ILE A 163 16.58 -4.35 3.42
C ILE A 163 17.83 -3.55 3.06
N TYR A 164 18.96 -4.01 3.56
CA TYR A 164 20.26 -3.41 3.28
C TYR A 164 21.15 -4.41 2.55
N VAL A 165 21.62 -4.01 1.37
CA VAL A 165 22.40 -4.88 0.48
C VAL A 165 23.74 -4.25 0.17
N ALA A 166 24.79 -5.07 0.15
CA ALA A 166 26.09 -4.72 -0.38
C ALA A 166 26.55 -5.79 -1.38
N TYR A 167 27.00 -5.37 -2.55
CA TYR A 167 27.55 -6.28 -3.56
C TYR A 167 28.87 -5.75 -4.13
N PRO A 168 29.76 -6.65 -4.60
CA PRO A 168 31.02 -6.25 -5.22
C PRO A 168 30.77 -5.46 -6.50
N HIS A 169 31.44 -4.32 -6.64
CA HIS A 169 31.43 -3.51 -7.84
C HIS A 169 32.81 -2.88 -8.05
N LYS A 170 33.59 -3.46 -8.97
CA LYS A 170 35.03 -3.17 -9.12
C LYS A 170 35.74 -3.39 -7.78
N ASP A 171 36.56 -2.42 -7.33
CA ASP A 171 37.33 -2.50 -6.08
C ASP A 171 36.55 -2.00 -4.84
N GLN A 172 35.23 -1.82 -4.96
CA GLN A 172 34.39 -1.28 -3.89
C GLN A 172 33.14 -2.13 -3.69
N LEU A 173 32.48 -1.93 -2.54
CA LEU A 173 31.13 -2.43 -2.32
C LEU A 173 30.13 -1.35 -2.72
N LYS A 174 29.24 -1.69 -3.65
CA LYS A 174 28.09 -0.86 -3.97
C LYS A 174 26.93 -1.32 -3.10
N THR A 175 26.27 -0.37 -2.44
CA THR A 175 25.23 -0.66 -1.46
C THR A 175 23.96 0.12 -1.73
N TYR A 176 22.83 -0.39 -1.26
CA TYR A 176 21.56 0.32 -1.25
C TYR A 176 20.73 -0.08 -0.04
N LEU A 177 19.89 0.85 0.41
CA LEU A 177 18.94 0.67 1.49
C LEU A 177 17.52 0.77 0.94
N ILE A 178 16.67 -0.12 1.41
CA ILE A 178 15.24 -0.14 1.11
C ILE A 178 14.49 -0.22 2.42
N TYR A 179 13.40 0.52 2.50
CA TYR A 179 12.38 0.39 3.53
C TYR A 179 11.02 0.16 2.85
N VAL A 180 10.30 -0.87 3.26
CA VAL A 180 8.99 -1.22 2.69
C VAL A 180 7.99 -1.33 3.82
N VAL A 181 6.82 -0.73 3.63
CA VAL A 181 5.62 -0.99 4.42
C VAL A 181 4.57 -1.55 3.49
N GLU A 182 3.99 -2.68 3.83
CA GLU A 182 2.93 -3.33 3.06
C GLU A 182 1.77 -3.73 3.97
N GLY A 183 0.57 -3.72 3.42
CA GLY A 183 -0.65 -4.08 4.12
C GLY A 183 -1.62 -4.81 3.20
N GLU A 184 -2.48 -5.62 3.79
CA GLU A 184 -3.63 -6.23 3.13
C GLU A 184 -4.87 -5.38 3.39
N ASN A 185 -5.71 -5.20 2.38
CA ASN A 185 -6.92 -4.37 2.42
C ASN A 185 -6.61 -2.90 2.81
N TRP A 186 -6.89 -1.97 1.91
CA TRP A 186 -6.62 -0.56 2.22
C TRP A 186 -7.63 0.02 3.21
N GLU A 187 -7.10 0.66 4.26
CA GLU A 187 -7.87 1.46 5.21
C GLU A 187 -7.21 2.86 5.29
N PRO A 188 -7.84 3.93 4.77
CA PRO A 188 -7.25 5.26 4.76
C PRO A 188 -6.89 5.78 6.16
N GLU A 189 -7.74 5.49 7.16
CA GLU A 189 -7.52 5.87 8.56
C GLU A 189 -6.24 5.26 9.12
N LEU A 190 -5.96 4.00 8.77
CA LEU A 190 -4.75 3.30 9.19
C LEU A 190 -3.49 3.96 8.64
N MET A 191 -3.51 4.38 7.37
CA MET A 191 -2.36 5.06 6.79
C MET A 191 -2.17 6.45 7.38
N ASN A 192 -3.23 7.22 7.63
CA ASN A 192 -3.12 8.53 8.26
C ASN A 192 -2.47 8.45 9.65
N ASP A 193 -2.81 7.43 10.43
CA ASP A 193 -2.20 7.19 11.75
C ASP A 193 -0.75 6.71 11.64
N TYR A 194 -0.42 5.94 10.60
CA TYR A 194 0.89 5.29 10.47
C TYR A 194 1.92 6.10 9.66
N ALA A 195 1.50 7.01 8.78
CA ALA A 195 2.37 7.82 7.95
C ALA A 195 3.44 8.61 8.74
N PRO A 196 3.17 9.20 9.92
CA PRO A 196 4.21 9.84 10.73
C PRO A 196 5.32 8.87 11.18
N SER A 197 4.98 7.60 11.44
CA SER A 197 5.97 6.56 11.79
C SER A 197 6.86 6.22 10.58
N ILE A 198 6.26 6.08 9.39
CA ILE A 198 6.96 5.89 8.12
C ILE A 198 7.95 7.03 7.89
N GLN A 199 7.48 8.26 7.98
CA GLN A 199 8.26 9.47 7.78
C GLN A 199 9.44 9.56 8.76
N SER A 200 9.21 9.31 10.06
CA SER A 200 10.25 9.32 11.09
C SER A 200 11.34 8.28 10.83
N LYS A 201 10.95 7.06 10.45
CA LYS A 201 11.89 5.98 10.10
C LYS A 201 12.71 6.33 8.87
N ILE A 202 12.08 6.82 7.81
CA ILE A 202 12.78 7.23 6.60
C ILE A 202 13.77 8.37 6.92
N GLY A 203 13.33 9.40 7.64
CA GLY A 203 14.17 10.55 7.99
C GLY A 203 15.36 10.22 8.89
N THR A 204 15.33 9.07 9.59
CA THR A 204 16.43 8.64 10.48
C THR A 204 17.35 7.58 9.87
N MET A 205 16.88 6.83 8.86
CA MET A 205 17.63 5.74 8.25
C MET A 205 18.34 6.12 6.94
N PHE A 206 17.84 7.10 6.19
CA PHE A 206 18.32 7.44 4.85
C PHE A 206 19.24 8.66 4.88
N ASP A 207 20.42 8.56 4.27
CA ASP A 207 21.45 9.62 4.31
C ASP A 207 21.58 10.37 2.96
N LYS A 208 20.94 9.88 1.88
CA LYS A 208 21.07 10.34 0.48
C LYS A 208 19.73 10.38 -0.27
N SER A 209 19.79 10.72 -1.57
CA SER A 209 18.66 10.76 -2.51
C SER A 209 17.70 9.60 -2.29
N LEU A 210 16.49 10.01 -1.92
CA LEU A 210 15.39 9.15 -1.53
C LEU A 210 14.39 9.17 -2.68
N GLN A 211 13.99 7.98 -3.10
CA GLN A 211 12.88 7.79 -4.02
C GLN A 211 11.81 6.99 -3.27
N ILE A 212 10.59 7.51 -3.24
CA ILE A 212 9.42 6.83 -2.68
C ILE A 212 8.55 6.36 -3.84
N PHE A 213 8.08 5.13 -3.73
CA PHE A 213 7.19 4.49 -4.66
C PHE A 213 5.99 3.97 -3.87
N SER A 214 4.80 4.08 -4.45
CA SER A 214 3.58 3.50 -3.89
C SER A 214 2.96 2.54 -4.91
N CYS A 215 2.35 1.47 -4.43
CA CYS A 215 1.67 0.52 -5.29
C CYS A 215 0.44 -0.07 -4.61
N ALA A 216 -0.61 -0.29 -5.39
CA ALA A 216 -1.78 -1.06 -5.01
C ALA A 216 -2.01 -2.21 -6.00
N LYS A 217 -2.40 -3.37 -5.47
CA LYS A 217 -2.76 -4.58 -6.20
C LYS A 217 -4.19 -4.97 -5.86
N GLY A 218 -4.95 -5.34 -6.87
CA GLY A 218 -6.31 -5.82 -6.70
C GLY A 218 -6.76 -6.75 -7.82
N GLN A 219 -7.98 -7.24 -7.68
CA GLN A 219 -8.61 -8.13 -8.66
C GLN A 219 -10.02 -7.63 -9.00
N THR A 220 -10.41 -7.86 -10.24
CA THR A 220 -11.78 -7.71 -10.69
C THR A 220 -12.22 -8.97 -11.43
N ASP A 221 -13.43 -9.44 -11.11
CA ASP A 221 -14.08 -10.60 -11.75
C ASP A 221 -14.86 -10.18 -13.01
N GLY A 222 -14.92 -8.88 -13.28
CA GLY A 222 -15.57 -8.33 -14.45
C GLY A 222 -14.77 -8.63 -15.71
N LYS A 223 -15.45 -9.17 -16.73
CA LYS A 223 -15.08 -8.83 -18.10
C LYS A 223 -15.33 -7.33 -18.25
N ILE A 224 -14.32 -6.51 -17.99
CA ILE A 224 -14.35 -5.16 -18.53
C ILE A 224 -14.32 -5.38 -20.06
N ASP A 225 -15.45 -5.17 -20.74
CA ASP A 225 -15.56 -5.48 -22.17
C ASP A 225 -14.46 -4.77 -22.96
N GLY A 226 -13.63 -5.54 -23.69
CA GLY A 226 -12.59 -5.00 -24.58
C GLY A 226 -11.20 -5.60 -24.38
N VAL A 227 -10.25 -5.12 -25.19
CA VAL A 227 -8.83 -5.48 -25.11
C VAL A 227 -8.23 -4.88 -23.83
N LEU A 228 -7.41 -5.63 -23.08
CA LEU A 228 -6.79 -5.18 -21.82
C LEU A 228 -6.17 -3.79 -21.90
N TYR A 229 -5.56 -3.44 -23.03
CA TYR A 229 -5.02 -2.12 -23.27
C TYR A 229 -6.08 -1.01 -23.16
N ASN A 230 -7.27 -1.19 -23.73
CA ASN A 230 -8.36 -0.21 -23.62
C ASN A 230 -8.89 -0.08 -22.18
N GLN A 231 -8.86 -1.17 -21.41
CA GLN A 231 -9.22 -1.14 -20.00
C GLN A 231 -8.20 -0.30 -19.22
N ALA A 232 -6.90 -0.54 -19.44
CA ALA A 232 -5.82 0.26 -18.85
C ALA A 232 -5.95 1.76 -19.20
N LEU A 233 -6.27 2.09 -20.46
CA LEU A 233 -6.52 3.47 -20.88
C LEU A 233 -7.74 4.11 -20.20
N THR A 234 -8.80 3.32 -19.97
CA THR A 234 -10.01 3.79 -19.28
C THR A 234 -9.71 4.13 -17.82
N ILE A 235 -8.93 3.29 -17.14
CA ILE A 235 -8.48 3.54 -15.78
C ILE A 235 -7.55 4.77 -15.73
N LEU A 236 -6.57 4.88 -16.64
CA LEU A 236 -5.65 6.01 -16.70
C LEU A 236 -6.36 7.36 -16.92
N LYS A 237 -7.46 7.36 -17.67
CA LYS A 237 -8.26 8.56 -17.89
C LYS A 237 -8.80 9.16 -16.59
N ASP A 238 -9.11 8.33 -15.59
CA ASP A 238 -9.59 8.80 -14.29
C ASP A 238 -8.50 9.45 -13.44
N PHE A 239 -7.23 9.17 -13.73
CA PHE A 239 -6.08 9.90 -13.19
C PHE A 239 -5.74 11.17 -13.96
N SER A 240 -6.47 11.48 -15.04
CA SER A 240 -6.06 12.48 -16.04
C SER A 240 -4.65 12.23 -16.57
N ALA A 241 -4.28 10.95 -16.74
CA ALA A 241 -2.94 10.55 -17.12
C ALA A 241 -2.84 10.27 -18.63
N ASP A 242 -1.85 10.89 -19.26
CA ASP A 242 -1.53 10.71 -20.67
C ASP A 242 -0.56 9.53 -20.87
N PRO A 243 -0.92 8.50 -21.67
CA PRO A 243 -0.04 7.37 -21.96
C PRO A 243 1.23 7.78 -22.69
N ILE A 244 2.36 7.19 -22.28
CA ILE A 244 3.69 7.43 -22.86
C ILE A 244 4.18 6.24 -23.65
N GLU A 245 4.11 5.05 -23.04
CA GLU A 245 4.52 3.79 -23.65
C GLU A 245 3.69 2.63 -23.12
N SER A 246 3.67 1.53 -23.87
CA SER A 246 3.00 0.31 -23.43
C SER A 246 3.74 -0.94 -23.90
N LEU A 247 3.62 -1.99 -23.09
CA LEU A 247 3.95 -3.36 -23.42
C LEU A 247 2.64 -4.16 -23.48
N GLN A 248 2.40 -4.85 -24.60
CA GLN A 248 1.20 -5.65 -24.82
C GLN A 248 1.61 -7.09 -25.17
N GLU A 249 1.10 -8.04 -24.41
CA GLU A 249 1.25 -9.48 -24.59
C GLU A 249 -0.13 -10.14 -24.58
N GLU A 250 -0.21 -11.45 -24.84
CA GLU A 250 -1.49 -12.16 -25.03
C GLU A 250 -2.48 -12.01 -23.88
N ALA A 251 -2.01 -12.11 -22.63
CA ALA A 251 -2.83 -12.02 -21.42
C ALA A 251 -2.32 -10.95 -20.45
N PHE A 252 -1.55 -9.98 -20.96
CA PHE A 252 -0.88 -8.98 -20.13
C PHE A 252 -0.71 -7.65 -20.86
N VAL A 253 -0.93 -6.56 -20.15
CA VAL A 253 -0.57 -5.21 -20.61
C VAL A 253 0.07 -4.43 -19.48
N SER A 254 1.04 -3.59 -19.82
CA SER A 254 1.56 -2.55 -18.94
C SER A 254 1.60 -1.23 -19.71
N VAL A 255 1.16 -0.15 -19.07
CA VAL A 255 1.14 1.20 -19.63
C VAL A 255 1.81 2.16 -18.66
N SER A 256 2.85 2.84 -19.12
CA SER A 256 3.49 3.96 -18.43
C SER A 256 2.83 5.26 -18.90
N ALA A 257 2.50 6.15 -17.98
CA ALA A 257 1.79 7.40 -18.28
C ALA A 257 2.25 8.54 -17.36
N TYR A 258 1.75 9.74 -17.65
CA TYR A 258 2.03 10.95 -16.88
C TYR A 258 0.76 11.73 -16.57
N THR A 259 0.59 12.15 -15.32
CA THR A 259 -0.46 13.07 -14.88
C THR A 259 0.16 14.32 -14.27
N GLU A 260 -0.40 15.50 -14.56
CA GLU A 260 0.03 16.77 -13.93
C GLU A 260 -0.39 16.87 -12.45
N ASN A 261 -1.28 15.97 -11.99
CA ASN A 261 -1.81 16.00 -10.63
C ASN A 261 -0.80 15.53 -9.58
N TRP A 262 0.25 14.80 -9.99
CA TRP A 262 1.25 14.23 -9.08
C TRP A 262 2.62 14.87 -9.28
N LYS A 263 3.27 15.23 -8.17
CA LYS A 263 4.54 15.96 -8.19
C LYS A 263 5.74 15.06 -8.46
N ASN A 264 5.69 13.81 -7.99
CA ASN A 264 6.81 12.89 -8.11
C ASN A 264 6.83 12.28 -9.50
N SER A 265 7.94 12.37 -10.22
CA SER A 265 8.11 11.75 -11.53
C SER A 265 9.50 11.13 -11.68
N ILE A 266 9.61 10.17 -12.58
CA ILE A 266 10.90 9.66 -13.07
C ILE A 266 11.03 9.94 -14.57
N PRO A 267 12.24 10.16 -15.08
CA PRO A 267 12.45 10.27 -16.52
C PRO A 267 12.27 8.91 -17.18
N GLU A 268 11.61 8.90 -18.33
CA GLU A 268 11.45 7.78 -19.25
C GLU A 268 11.85 8.24 -20.66
N LYS A 269 13.05 7.84 -21.09
CA LYS A 269 13.71 8.30 -22.33
C LYS A 269 13.82 9.83 -22.42
N ASN A 270 12.87 10.48 -23.09
CA ASN A 270 12.80 11.93 -23.34
C ASN A 270 11.55 12.59 -22.72
N LYS A 271 10.80 11.86 -21.89
CA LYS A 271 9.59 12.32 -21.20
C LYS A 271 9.71 12.01 -19.71
N GLU A 272 8.82 12.57 -18.90
CA GLU A 272 8.64 12.15 -17.51
C GLU A 272 7.44 11.21 -17.41
N MET A 273 7.47 10.26 -16.49
CA MET A 273 6.34 9.42 -16.13
C MET A 273 6.18 9.37 -14.61
N ASN A 274 4.94 9.25 -14.14
CA ASN A 274 4.64 9.19 -12.71
C ASN A 274 3.50 8.21 -12.36
N ILE A 275 2.99 7.48 -13.35
CA ILE A 275 2.07 6.38 -13.09
C ILE A 275 2.38 5.23 -14.04
N GLN A 276 2.30 4.02 -13.50
CA GLN A 276 2.33 2.80 -14.29
C GLN A 276 1.18 1.90 -13.87
N ILE A 277 0.41 1.45 -14.84
CA ILE A 277 -0.65 0.48 -14.66
C ILE A 277 -0.31 -0.82 -15.38
N ALA A 278 -0.70 -1.94 -14.80
CA ALA A 278 -0.60 -3.22 -15.45
C ALA A 278 -1.79 -4.12 -15.15
N LEU A 279 -2.29 -4.76 -16.19
CA LEU A 279 -3.40 -5.69 -16.12
C LEU A 279 -2.93 -7.06 -16.61
N ARG A 280 -3.33 -8.10 -15.89
CA ARG A 280 -3.04 -9.49 -16.23
C ARG A 280 -4.30 -10.33 -16.12
N GLU A 281 -4.68 -10.99 -17.19
CA GLU A 281 -5.77 -11.96 -17.15
C GLU A 281 -5.30 -13.28 -16.53
N SER A 282 -6.16 -13.89 -15.72
CA SER A 282 -6.00 -15.29 -15.34
C SER A 282 -6.08 -16.19 -16.57
N ARG A 283 -5.45 -17.37 -16.53
CA ARG A 283 -5.38 -18.30 -17.68
C ARG A 283 -6.73 -18.71 -18.28
N LEU A 284 -7.82 -18.56 -17.53
CA LEU A 284 -9.19 -18.88 -17.93
C LEU A 284 -10.05 -17.63 -18.18
N GLY A 285 -9.47 -16.42 -18.09
CA GLY A 285 -10.17 -15.15 -18.26
C GLY A 285 -11.26 -14.89 -17.22
N ALA A 286 -11.18 -15.56 -16.06
CA ALA A 286 -12.20 -15.50 -15.01
C ALA A 286 -12.05 -14.26 -14.12
N SER A 287 -10.83 -13.73 -14.04
CA SER A 287 -10.48 -12.53 -13.28
C SER A 287 -9.29 -11.84 -13.93
N THR A 288 -9.19 -10.53 -13.68
CA THR A 288 -8.08 -9.68 -14.09
C THR A 288 -7.41 -9.13 -12.84
N THR A 289 -6.11 -9.39 -12.70
CA THR A 289 -5.27 -8.71 -11.70
C THR A 289 -4.91 -7.33 -12.23
N VAL A 290 -5.11 -6.31 -11.41
CA VAL A 290 -4.73 -4.93 -11.70
C VAL A 290 -3.69 -4.49 -10.68
N VAL A 291 -2.60 -3.92 -11.18
CA VAL A 291 -1.56 -3.31 -10.36
C VAL A 291 -1.35 -1.88 -10.84
N ILE A 292 -1.42 -0.92 -9.93
CA ILE A 292 -1.15 0.50 -10.21
C ILE A 292 -0.02 0.94 -9.29
N GLY A 293 0.99 1.59 -9.84
CA GLY A 293 2.13 2.10 -9.09
C GLY A 293 2.54 3.50 -9.52
N THR A 294 3.13 4.23 -8.58
CA THR A 294 3.70 5.58 -8.75
C THR A 294 5.11 5.61 -8.16
N PRO A 295 6.10 6.21 -8.85
CA PRO A 295 6.09 6.51 -10.27
C PRO A 295 5.99 5.26 -11.17
N ILE A 296 6.39 4.09 -10.65
CA ILE A 296 6.41 2.78 -11.33
C ILE A 296 5.94 1.66 -10.40
N ILE A 297 5.63 0.49 -10.97
CA ILE A 297 5.31 -0.72 -10.22
C ILE A 297 6.62 -1.35 -9.70
N THR A 298 6.75 -1.46 -8.38
CA THR A 298 7.91 -2.07 -7.70
C THR A 298 7.66 -3.46 -7.14
N SER A 299 6.41 -3.94 -7.20
CA SER A 299 5.99 -5.27 -6.72
C SER A 299 5.81 -6.24 -7.90
N GLU A 300 6.04 -7.53 -7.64
CA GLU A 300 5.86 -8.59 -8.65
C GLU A 300 4.40 -9.08 -8.74
N TYR A 301 4.06 -9.65 -9.90
CA TYR A 301 2.73 -10.23 -10.22
C TYR A 301 2.51 -11.59 -9.58
#